data_AF-A0A7J7U2X5-F1
#
_entry.id   AF-A0A7J7U2X5-F1
#
_cell.length_a   1.000
_cell.length_b   1.000
_cell.length_c   1.000
_cell.angle_alpha   90.00
_cell.angle_beta   90.00
_cell.angle_gamma   90.00
#
_symmetry.space_group_name_H-M   'P 1'
#
loop_
_entity.id
_entity.type
_entity.pdbx_description
1 polymer ?
#
loop_
_entity_poly.entity_id
_entity_poly.type
_entity_poly.pdbx_seq_one_letter_code
_entity_poly.pdbx_strand_id
1 'polypeptide(L)'
;MSSHGNSLFLRESGQRLGRLGWLQRLQESLQQRALRTRLRLQTMTREHVLRFLRRNAFILLTVSAVVIGVSLAFALRPYQLTYRQIKYFSFPGELLMRMLQMLVLPLIVSSLVTGMASLDNKATGRMGMRAAVYYMVTTVIAVFIGILMVTIIHPGKGSKEGLHREGRIETIPTADAFMDLVRNMFPPNLVEACFKQFKTQYSTRLVTRTVVRTENGSEQSASMPPPASMENGTSILENVTRALGTLQEVLTFEETVPVSGSANGINALGLVVFSVAFGLVIGGMKHKGRVLRDFFDSLNEAIMRLVGIIIW
;
A
#
# COMPACT_ATOMS: atom_id res chain seq x y z
N MET A 1 -45.93 3.21 -69.30
CA MET A 1 -44.98 3.99 -68.47
C MET A 1 -45.76 4.73 -67.40
N SER A 2 -45.18 4.83 -66.20
CA SER A 2 -45.62 5.65 -65.06
C SER A 2 -46.84 5.21 -64.25
N SER A 3 -46.66 4.12 -63.49
CA SER A 3 -47.21 4.00 -62.14
C SER A 3 -46.02 4.08 -61.19
N HIS A 4 -45.86 5.16 -60.40
CA HIS A 4 -44.97 5.23 -59.21
C HIS A 4 -44.98 6.59 -58.45
N GLY A 5 -46.05 7.41 -58.55
CA GLY A 5 -46.04 8.77 -57.98
C GLY A 5 -46.71 8.97 -56.61
N ASN A 6 -47.77 8.22 -56.27
CA ASN A 6 -48.71 8.66 -55.23
C ASN A 6 -48.60 7.95 -53.88
N SER A 7 -47.75 6.93 -53.72
CA SER A 7 -47.61 6.19 -52.44
C SER A 7 -46.50 6.75 -51.52
N LEU A 8 -45.61 7.59 -52.04
CA LEU A 8 -44.49 8.15 -51.26
C LEU A 8 -44.94 9.28 -50.31
N PHE A 9 -45.94 10.07 -50.72
CA PHE A 9 -46.38 11.26 -49.99
C PHE A 9 -47.25 10.94 -48.75
N LEU A 10 -47.99 9.82 -48.77
CA LEU A 10 -48.79 9.36 -47.62
C LEU A 10 -47.96 8.63 -46.55
N ARG A 11 -46.82 8.04 -46.94
CA ARG A 11 -45.91 7.36 -46.00
C ARG A 11 -45.02 8.35 -45.24
N GLU A 12 -44.64 9.47 -45.86
CA GLU A 12 -43.86 10.53 -45.20
C GLU A 12 -44.70 11.34 -44.20
N SER A 13 -45.98 11.60 -44.51
CA SER A 13 -46.90 12.33 -43.62
C SER A 13 -47.29 11.50 -42.39
N GLY A 14 -47.53 10.19 -42.53
CA GLY A 14 -47.77 9.28 -41.40
C GLY A 14 -46.55 9.09 -40.47
N GLN A 15 -45.33 9.07 -41.02
CA GLN A 15 -44.10 9.00 -40.22
C GLN A 15 -43.73 10.32 -39.55
N ARG A 16 -44.04 11.48 -40.14
CA ARG A 16 -43.87 12.80 -39.49
C ARG A 16 -44.88 13.01 -38.36
N LEU A 17 -46.14 12.58 -38.52
CA LEU A 17 -47.16 12.65 -37.46
C LEU A 17 -46.81 11.74 -36.26
N GLY A 18 -46.30 10.54 -36.51
CA GLY A 18 -45.76 9.65 -35.47
C GLY A 18 -44.54 10.25 -34.77
N ARG A 19 -43.68 10.98 -35.51
CA ARG A 19 -42.53 11.71 -34.97
C ARG A 19 -42.87 12.97 -34.17
N LEU A 20 -43.99 13.62 -34.45
CA LEU A 20 -44.49 14.75 -33.64
C LEU A 20 -45.24 14.26 -32.40
N GLY A 21 -45.96 13.14 -32.50
CA GLY A 21 -46.72 12.56 -31.39
C GLY A 21 -45.88 11.96 -30.26
N TRP A 22 -44.66 11.46 -30.51
CA TRP A 22 -43.79 10.99 -29.43
C TRP A 22 -43.14 12.15 -28.66
N LEU A 23 -42.79 13.24 -29.34
CA LEU A 23 -42.28 14.45 -28.68
C LEU A 23 -43.34 15.04 -27.76
N GLN A 24 -44.60 15.06 -28.22
CA GLN A 24 -45.71 15.55 -27.43
C GLN A 24 -45.99 14.68 -26.21
N ARG A 25 -45.99 13.34 -26.35
CA ARG A 25 -46.11 12.41 -25.21
C ARG A 25 -44.91 12.50 -24.25
N LEU A 26 -43.69 12.68 -24.78
CA LEU A 26 -42.50 12.87 -23.96
C LEU A 26 -42.61 14.16 -23.14
N GLN A 27 -43.03 15.25 -23.78
CA GLN A 27 -43.21 16.55 -23.15
C GLN A 27 -44.29 16.51 -22.07
N GLU A 28 -45.43 15.85 -22.32
CA GLU A 28 -46.47 15.61 -21.32
C GLU A 28 -45.97 14.73 -20.17
N SER A 29 -45.19 13.68 -20.46
CA SER A 29 -44.61 12.82 -19.41
C SER A 29 -43.59 13.56 -18.54
N LEU A 30 -42.80 14.46 -19.14
CA LEU A 30 -41.84 15.31 -18.44
C LEU A 30 -42.56 16.37 -17.61
N GLN A 31 -43.63 16.98 -18.13
CA GLN A 31 -44.46 17.91 -17.38
C GLN A 31 -45.19 17.24 -16.23
N GLN A 32 -45.73 16.04 -16.42
CA GLN A 32 -46.34 15.26 -15.34
C GLN A 32 -45.32 14.85 -14.27
N ARG A 33 -44.09 14.48 -14.67
CA ARG A 33 -43.01 14.20 -13.73
C ARG A 33 -42.58 15.48 -12.98
N ALA A 34 -42.51 16.62 -13.66
CA ALA A 34 -42.19 17.92 -13.08
C ALA A 34 -43.28 18.43 -12.11
N LEU A 35 -44.55 18.19 -12.43
CA LEU A 35 -45.67 18.48 -11.53
C LEU A 35 -45.67 17.57 -10.32
N ARG A 36 -45.44 16.26 -10.49
CA ARG A 36 -45.32 15.32 -9.36
C ARG A 36 -44.13 15.63 -8.46
N THR A 37 -43.00 16.07 -9.00
CA THR A 37 -41.86 16.51 -8.18
C THR A 37 -42.16 17.82 -7.47
N ARG A 38 -42.82 18.80 -8.11
CA ARG A 38 -43.29 20.03 -7.45
C ARG A 38 -44.27 19.75 -6.31
N LEU A 39 -45.23 18.85 -6.52
CA LEU A 39 -46.17 18.41 -5.49
C LEU A 39 -45.46 17.66 -4.35
N ARG A 40 -44.50 16.77 -4.66
CA ARG A 40 -43.67 16.12 -3.63
C ARG A 40 -42.84 17.13 -2.84
N LEU A 41 -42.27 18.14 -3.48
CA LEU A 41 -41.50 19.20 -2.82
C LEU A 41 -42.38 20.09 -1.94
N GLN A 42 -43.63 20.37 -2.32
CA GLN A 42 -44.58 21.08 -1.46
C GLN A 42 -44.97 20.29 -0.20
N THR A 43 -44.93 18.95 -0.24
CA THR A 43 -45.17 18.08 0.93
C THR A 43 -43.93 17.79 1.77
N MET A 44 -42.74 18.23 1.33
CA MET A 44 -41.51 18.14 2.14
C MET A 44 -41.51 19.27 3.16
N THR A 45 -42.31 19.09 4.21
CA THR A 45 -42.31 19.94 5.40
C THR A 45 -40.87 20.04 5.95
N ARG A 46 -40.48 21.21 6.47
CA ARG A 46 -39.14 21.42 7.09
C ARG A 46 -38.78 20.34 8.10
N GLU A 47 -39.79 19.78 8.77
CA GLU A 47 -39.68 18.66 9.71
C GLU A 47 -39.13 17.38 9.08
N HIS A 48 -39.56 17.02 7.85
CA HIS A 48 -39.05 15.86 7.13
C HIS A 48 -37.58 16.05 6.75
N VAL A 49 -37.21 17.26 6.33
CA VAL A 49 -35.83 17.62 5.98
C VAL A 49 -34.94 17.59 7.22
N LEU A 50 -35.35 18.22 8.33
CA LEU A 50 -34.61 18.20 9.60
C LEU A 50 -34.44 16.78 10.15
N ARG A 51 -35.47 15.94 10.05
CA ARG A 51 -35.40 14.53 10.44
C ARG A 51 -34.41 13.75 9.58
N PHE A 52 -34.42 13.99 8.26
CA PHE A 52 -33.46 13.39 7.34
C PHE A 52 -32.03 13.86 7.61
N LEU A 53 -31.82 15.16 7.86
CA LEU A 53 -30.52 15.73 8.20
C LEU A 53 -29.98 15.15 9.50
N ARG A 54 -30.79 15.08 10.57
CA ARG A 54 -30.36 14.48 11.84
C ARG A 54 -30.01 13.00 11.69
N ARG A 55 -30.78 12.25 10.89
CA ARG A 55 -30.52 10.81 10.66
C ARG A 55 -29.22 10.55 9.89
N ASN A 56 -28.88 11.42 8.94
CA ASN A 56 -27.71 11.26 8.08
C ASN A 56 -26.61 12.29 8.39
N ALA A 57 -26.63 12.89 9.58
CA ALA A 57 -25.77 14.02 9.94
C ALA A 57 -24.29 13.69 9.72
N PHE A 58 -23.85 12.51 10.17
CA PHE A 58 -22.47 12.06 10.03
C PHE A 58 -21.96 12.03 8.57
N ILE A 59 -22.72 11.41 7.66
CA ILE A 59 -22.35 11.31 6.25
C ILE A 59 -22.37 12.70 5.59
N LEU A 60 -23.36 13.53 5.91
CA LEU A 60 -23.46 14.88 5.36
C LEU A 60 -22.32 15.77 5.85
N LEU A 61 -21.96 15.68 7.14
CA LEU A 61 -20.84 16.43 7.72
C LEU A 61 -19.51 16.05 7.08
N THR A 62 -19.21 14.75 6.94
CA THR A 62 -17.96 14.28 6.31
C THR A 62 -17.84 14.70 4.85
N VAL A 63 -18.90 14.57 4.05
CA VAL A 63 -18.90 15.04 2.65
C VAL A 63 -18.73 16.56 2.59
N SER A 64 -19.42 17.31 3.44
CA SER A 64 -19.27 18.77 3.50
C SER A 64 -17.86 19.20 3.91
N ALA A 65 -17.24 18.50 4.86
CA ALA A 65 -15.89 18.77 5.33
C ALA A 65 -14.86 18.56 4.21
N VAL A 66 -15.01 17.54 3.35
CA VAL A 66 -14.14 17.33 2.18
C VAL A 66 -14.30 18.49 1.18
N VAL A 67 -15.53 18.90 0.87
CA VAL A 67 -15.78 20.02 -0.07
C VAL A 67 -15.20 21.33 0.47
N ILE A 68 -15.42 21.62 1.75
CA ILE A 68 -14.86 22.80 2.42
C ILE A 68 -13.32 22.72 2.42
N GLY A 69 -12.75 21.57 2.75
CA GLY A 69 -11.30 21.37 2.79
C GLY A 69 -10.62 21.61 1.43
N VAL A 70 -11.20 21.08 0.35
CA VAL A 70 -10.71 21.33 -1.01
C VAL A 70 -10.85 22.80 -1.40
N SER A 71 -12.01 23.40 -1.14
CA SER A 71 -12.27 24.81 -1.46
C SER A 71 -11.30 25.74 -0.71
N LEU A 72 -11.09 25.46 0.57
CA LEU A 72 -10.17 26.19 1.44
C LEU A 72 -8.73 26.01 0.97
N ALA A 73 -8.31 24.79 0.60
CA ALA A 73 -6.98 24.53 0.05
C ALA A 73 -6.69 25.35 -1.22
N PHE A 74 -7.65 25.42 -2.16
CA PHE A 74 -7.50 26.27 -3.36
C PHE A 74 -7.47 27.76 -3.02
N ALA A 75 -8.27 28.22 -2.05
CA ALA A 75 -8.29 29.62 -1.62
C ALA A 75 -7.01 30.04 -0.89
N LEU A 76 -6.40 29.17 -0.08
CA LEU A 76 -5.16 29.45 0.66
C LEU A 76 -3.88 29.27 -0.17
N ARG A 77 -3.93 28.50 -1.26
CA ARG A 77 -2.78 28.25 -2.15
C ARG A 77 -2.05 29.52 -2.66
N PRO A 78 -2.71 30.62 -3.06
CA PRO A 78 -2.01 31.82 -3.50
C PRO A 78 -1.30 32.61 -2.38
N TYR A 79 -1.62 32.37 -1.10
CA TYR A 79 -1.14 33.18 0.02
C TYR A 79 0.29 32.84 0.49
N GLN A 80 1.02 31.93 -0.18
CA GLN A 80 2.43 31.57 0.10
C GLN A 80 2.74 31.40 1.61
N LEU A 81 1.91 30.59 2.29
CA LEU A 81 2.06 30.35 3.73
C LEU A 81 3.43 29.75 4.06
N THR A 82 4.02 30.18 5.16
CA THR A 82 5.27 29.60 5.66
C THR A 82 5.03 28.15 6.12
N TYR A 83 6.04 27.28 6.01
CA TYR A 83 5.97 25.88 6.48
C TYR A 83 5.44 25.72 7.91
N ARG A 84 5.80 26.62 8.83
CA ARG A 84 5.28 26.64 10.21
C ARG A 84 3.77 26.87 10.26
N GLN A 85 3.24 27.80 9.46
CA GLN A 85 1.81 28.09 9.40
C GLN A 85 1.03 26.93 8.82
N ILE A 86 1.57 26.27 7.79
CA ILE A 86 0.98 25.06 7.21
C ILE A 86 0.85 23.97 8.27
N LYS A 87 1.90 23.73 9.06
CA LYS A 87 1.85 22.74 10.16
C LYS A 87 0.82 23.08 11.23
N TYR A 88 0.68 24.36 11.61
CA TYR A 88 -0.36 24.77 12.57
C TYR A 88 -1.76 24.61 11.99
N PHE A 89 -1.95 24.92 10.70
CA PHE A 89 -3.23 24.74 10.03
C PHE A 89 -3.62 23.27 9.90
N SER A 90 -2.67 22.36 9.64
CA SER A 90 -2.92 20.92 9.54
C SER A 90 -3.03 20.19 10.89
N PHE A 91 -2.79 20.88 12.01
CA PHE A 91 -2.74 20.28 13.35
C PHE A 91 -4.01 19.48 13.74
N PRO A 92 -5.25 19.96 13.47
CA PRO A 92 -6.45 19.18 13.77
C PRO A 92 -6.50 17.84 13.02
N GLY A 93 -6.03 17.82 11.76
CA GLY A 93 -5.94 16.58 10.98
C GLY A 93 -4.86 15.63 11.52
N GLU A 94 -3.73 16.17 11.97
CA GLU A 94 -2.70 15.37 12.65
C GLU A 94 -3.23 14.74 13.95
N LEU A 95 -3.97 15.51 14.76
CA LEU A 95 -4.59 15.02 15.99
C LEU A 95 -5.57 13.88 15.72
N LEU A 96 -6.43 14.03 14.69
CA LEU A 96 -7.34 12.96 14.25
C LEU A 96 -6.59 11.69 13.87
N MET A 97 -5.52 11.81 13.08
CA MET A 97 -4.70 10.66 12.69
C MET A 97 -4.07 9.96 13.90
N ARG A 98 -3.58 10.72 14.89
CA ARG A 98 -3.03 10.16 16.14
C ARG A 98 -4.10 9.44 16.97
N MET A 99 -5.29 10.03 17.10
CA MET A 99 -6.43 9.42 17.79
C MET A 99 -6.85 8.09 17.14
N LEU A 100 -6.93 8.04 15.79
CA LEU A 100 -7.26 6.81 15.08
C LEU A 100 -6.16 5.75 15.22
N GLN A 101 -4.88 6.12 15.08
CA GLN A 101 -3.74 5.21 15.21
C GLN A 101 -3.65 4.57 16.60
N MET A 102 -4.02 5.30 17.66
CA MET A 102 -4.07 4.77 19.03
C MET A 102 -5.05 3.59 19.16
N LEU A 103 -6.16 3.59 18.41
CA LEU A 103 -7.17 2.54 18.49
C LEU A 103 -6.88 1.32 17.63
N VAL A 104 -6.07 1.46 16.57
CA VAL A 104 -5.80 0.38 15.61
C VAL A 104 -5.21 -0.85 16.30
N LEU A 105 -4.20 -0.66 17.15
CA LEU A 105 -3.51 -1.76 17.82
C LEU A 105 -4.43 -2.60 18.74
N PRO A 106 -5.09 -2.01 19.75
CA PRO A 106 -5.93 -2.80 20.64
C PRO A 106 -7.16 -3.36 19.92
N LEU A 107 -7.69 -2.68 18.89
CA LEU A 107 -8.79 -3.17 18.08
C LEU A 107 -8.40 -4.41 17.27
N ILE A 108 -7.27 -4.38 16.55
CA ILE A 108 -6.81 -5.53 15.76
C ILE A 108 -6.63 -6.76 16.65
N VAL A 109 -5.95 -6.60 17.79
CA VAL A 109 -5.66 -7.74 18.68
C VAL A 109 -6.95 -8.30 19.28
N SER A 110 -7.81 -7.45 19.85
CA SER A 110 -9.05 -7.91 20.50
C SER A 110 -10.07 -8.48 19.50
N SER A 111 -10.32 -7.79 18.38
CA SER A 111 -11.24 -8.25 17.34
C SER A 111 -10.81 -9.58 16.71
N LEU A 112 -9.52 -9.75 16.40
CA LEU A 112 -9.04 -11.00 15.79
C LEU A 112 -9.04 -12.16 16.77
N VAL A 113 -8.62 -11.94 18.03
CA VAL A 113 -8.63 -12.99 19.05
C VAL A 113 -10.06 -13.47 19.30
N THR A 114 -11.02 -12.56 19.53
CA THR A 114 -12.44 -12.91 19.72
C THR A 114 -13.04 -13.55 18.47
N GLY A 115 -12.73 -13.01 17.29
CA GLY A 115 -13.21 -13.53 16.01
C GLY A 115 -12.74 -14.97 15.75
N MET A 116 -11.47 -15.28 15.99
CA MET A 116 -10.92 -16.63 15.79
C MET A 116 -11.31 -17.60 16.91
N ALA A 117 -11.45 -17.13 18.15
CA ALA A 117 -11.82 -17.96 19.29
C ALA A 117 -13.31 -18.36 19.31
N SER A 118 -14.18 -17.63 18.60
CA SER A 118 -15.61 -17.92 18.49
C SER A 118 -15.96 -18.96 17.43
N LEU A 119 -15.02 -19.29 16.55
CA LEU A 119 -15.23 -20.19 15.41
C LEU A 119 -14.58 -21.57 15.66
N ASP A 120 -15.24 -22.63 15.20
CA ASP A 120 -14.67 -23.98 15.25
C ASP A 120 -13.43 -24.09 14.33
N ASN A 121 -12.39 -24.81 14.76
CA ASN A 121 -11.15 -25.00 13.96
C ASN A 121 -11.40 -25.42 12.50
N LYS A 122 -12.36 -26.33 12.26
CA LYS A 122 -12.75 -26.79 10.91
C LYS A 122 -13.52 -25.73 10.12
N ALA A 123 -14.28 -24.87 10.80
CA ALA A 123 -14.99 -23.76 10.17
C ALA A 123 -14.01 -22.63 9.85
N THR A 124 -13.10 -22.28 10.77
CA THR A 124 -12.07 -21.23 10.58
C THR A 124 -11.17 -21.53 9.40
N GLY A 125 -10.71 -22.78 9.24
CA GLY A 125 -9.90 -23.17 8.07
C GLY A 125 -10.64 -23.02 6.74
N ARG A 126 -11.93 -23.41 6.68
CA ARG A 126 -12.75 -23.27 5.46
C ARG A 126 -13.09 -21.81 5.15
N MET A 127 -13.41 -21.02 6.17
CA MET A 127 -13.70 -19.60 6.02
C MET A 127 -12.44 -18.83 5.59
N GLY A 128 -11.30 -19.13 6.22
CA GLY A 128 -9.99 -18.56 5.89
C GLY A 128 -9.55 -18.91 4.47
N MET A 129 -9.70 -20.17 4.04
CA MET A 129 -9.37 -20.56 2.66
C MET A 129 -10.25 -19.83 1.63
N ARG A 130 -11.56 -19.72 1.88
CA ARG A 130 -12.47 -18.95 1.00
C ARG A 130 -12.08 -17.48 0.92
N ALA A 131 -11.73 -16.87 2.05
CA ALA A 131 -11.25 -15.49 2.10
C ALA A 131 -9.92 -15.31 1.35
N ALA A 132 -8.96 -16.23 1.52
CA ALA A 132 -7.67 -16.20 0.83
C ALA A 132 -7.83 -16.32 -0.69
N VAL A 133 -8.66 -17.25 -1.17
CA VAL A 133 -8.96 -17.39 -2.60
C VAL A 133 -9.64 -16.13 -3.14
N TYR A 134 -10.62 -15.58 -2.39
CA TYR A 134 -11.30 -14.35 -2.76
C TYR A 134 -10.31 -13.18 -2.90
N TYR A 135 -9.43 -12.96 -1.92
CA TYR A 135 -8.42 -11.91 -1.99
C TYR A 135 -7.44 -12.12 -3.14
N MET A 136 -6.94 -13.34 -3.34
CA MET A 136 -5.99 -13.61 -4.43
C MET A 136 -6.61 -13.32 -5.80
N VAL A 137 -7.82 -13.81 -6.06
CA VAL A 137 -8.50 -13.63 -7.35
C VAL A 137 -8.84 -12.15 -7.58
N THR A 138 -9.41 -11.47 -6.58
CA THR A 138 -9.78 -10.06 -6.71
C THR A 138 -8.56 -9.15 -6.87
N THR A 139 -7.45 -9.43 -6.17
CA THR A 139 -6.19 -8.69 -6.35
C THR A 139 -5.62 -8.87 -7.74
N VAL A 140 -5.59 -10.09 -8.29
CA VAL A 140 -5.12 -10.33 -9.67
C VAL A 140 -5.96 -9.57 -10.69
N ILE A 141 -7.30 -9.60 -10.55
CA ILE A 141 -8.21 -8.84 -11.42
C ILE A 141 -7.96 -7.32 -11.29
N ALA A 142 -7.83 -6.81 -10.06
CA ALA A 142 -7.58 -5.38 -9.82
C ALA A 142 -6.23 -4.92 -10.39
N VAL A 143 -5.17 -5.72 -10.22
CA VAL A 143 -3.84 -5.43 -10.80
C VAL A 143 -3.91 -5.43 -12.33
N PHE A 144 -4.60 -6.39 -12.94
CA PHE A 144 -4.77 -6.44 -14.38
C PHE A 144 -5.50 -5.20 -14.91
N ILE A 145 -6.62 -4.82 -14.29
CA ILE A 145 -7.37 -3.62 -14.66
C ILE A 145 -6.50 -2.36 -14.45
N GLY A 146 -5.74 -2.29 -13.35
CA GLY A 146 -4.84 -1.17 -13.06
C GLY A 146 -3.73 -1.00 -14.09
N ILE A 147 -3.07 -2.10 -14.47
CA ILE A 147 -2.02 -2.11 -15.51
C ILE A 147 -2.63 -1.74 -16.87
N LEU A 148 -3.80 -2.28 -17.21
CA LEU A 148 -4.49 -1.95 -18.44
C LEU A 148 -4.86 -0.45 -18.49
N MET A 149 -5.43 0.09 -17.42
CA MET A 149 -5.85 1.49 -17.35
C MET A 149 -4.66 2.46 -17.41
N VAL A 150 -3.58 2.19 -16.68
CA VAL A 150 -2.38 3.05 -16.70
C VAL A 150 -1.65 3.00 -18.04
N THR A 151 -1.63 1.85 -18.72
CA THR A 151 -1.02 1.70 -20.05
C THR A 151 -1.91 2.25 -21.17
N ILE A 152 -3.22 2.39 -20.99
CA ILE A 152 -4.06 3.10 -21.97
C ILE A 152 -3.92 4.61 -21.79
N ILE A 153 -4.10 5.11 -20.57
CA ILE A 153 -4.14 6.55 -20.28
C ILE A 153 -2.73 7.16 -20.32
N HIS A 154 -1.69 6.40 -19.97
CA HIS A 154 -0.32 6.86 -19.80
C HIS A 154 -0.21 8.18 -18.99
N PRO A 155 -0.75 8.22 -17.76
CA PRO A 155 -0.70 9.43 -16.95
C PRO A 155 0.76 9.84 -16.69
N GLY A 156 1.08 11.13 -16.88
CA GLY A 156 2.42 11.67 -16.66
C GLY A 156 3.24 11.94 -17.93
N LYS A 157 2.82 11.44 -19.11
CA LYS A 157 3.40 11.88 -20.39
C LYS A 157 3.04 13.36 -20.63
N GLY A 158 4.01 14.27 -20.43
CA GLY A 158 3.83 15.73 -20.55
C GLY A 158 4.12 16.54 -19.28
N SER A 159 4.47 15.90 -18.17
CA SER A 159 4.94 16.63 -16.98
C SER A 159 6.33 17.19 -17.21
N LYS A 160 6.47 18.53 -17.20
CA LYS A 160 7.76 19.23 -17.32
C LYS A 160 8.75 18.70 -16.28
N GLU A 161 10.00 18.52 -16.69
CA GLU A 161 11.13 17.90 -15.97
C GLU A 161 11.60 18.62 -14.69
N GLY A 162 10.75 19.46 -14.08
CA GLY A 162 11.08 20.29 -12.92
C GLY A 162 10.40 19.89 -11.61
N LEU A 163 9.76 18.72 -11.50
CA LEU A 163 9.32 18.23 -10.20
C LEU A 163 10.53 17.68 -9.44
N HIS A 164 11.04 18.48 -8.50
CA HIS A 164 12.04 18.10 -7.52
C HIS A 164 11.74 16.71 -6.96
N ARG A 165 12.54 15.73 -7.38
CA ARG A 165 12.47 14.35 -6.90
C ARG A 165 13.23 14.28 -5.57
N GLU A 166 12.65 14.89 -4.53
CA GLU A 166 13.14 14.76 -3.16
C GLU A 166 12.81 13.35 -2.66
N GLY A 167 13.72 12.43 -2.94
CA GLY A 167 13.67 11.07 -2.43
C GLY A 167 14.86 10.28 -2.96
N ARG A 168 15.81 9.98 -2.08
CA ARG A 168 16.84 8.97 -2.35
C ARG A 168 16.09 7.64 -2.54
N ILE A 169 16.00 7.17 -3.78
CA ILE A 169 15.44 5.86 -4.08
C ILE A 169 16.49 4.84 -3.65
N GLU A 170 16.39 4.37 -2.41
CA GLU A 170 17.12 3.19 -1.98
C GLU A 170 16.50 1.98 -2.69
N THR A 171 17.22 1.46 -3.69
CA THR A 171 16.81 0.25 -4.41
C THR A 171 17.05 -0.96 -3.52
N ILE A 172 16.02 -1.37 -2.80
CA ILE A 172 16.04 -2.60 -1.99
C ILE A 172 15.83 -3.80 -2.94
N PRO A 173 16.78 -4.75 -3.02
CA PRO A 173 16.57 -6.05 -3.62
C PRO A 173 15.21 -6.68 -3.25
N THR A 174 14.49 -7.18 -4.26
CA THR A 174 13.16 -7.80 -4.08
C THR A 174 13.20 -9.01 -3.14
N ALA A 175 14.30 -9.76 -3.14
CA ALA A 175 14.52 -10.86 -2.22
C ALA A 175 14.57 -10.40 -0.76
N ASP A 176 15.26 -9.29 -0.47
CA ASP A 176 15.35 -8.74 0.88
C ASP A 176 14.00 -8.21 1.37
N ALA A 177 13.22 -7.60 0.48
CA ALA A 177 11.85 -7.18 0.80
C ALA A 177 10.94 -8.38 1.15
N PHE A 178 11.05 -9.49 0.42
CA PHE A 178 10.30 -10.71 0.73
C PHE A 178 10.76 -11.33 2.05
N MET A 179 12.07 -11.36 2.31
CA MET A 179 12.58 -11.83 3.60
C MET A 179 12.11 -10.93 4.76
N ASP A 180 12.05 -9.61 4.56
CA ASP A 180 11.51 -8.68 5.54
C ASP A 180 10.02 -8.92 5.82
N LEU A 181 9.22 -9.26 4.80
CA LEU A 181 7.82 -9.66 4.98
C LEU A 181 7.71 -10.87 5.93
N VAL A 182 8.51 -11.91 5.68
CA VAL A 182 8.49 -13.13 6.51
C VAL A 182 9.01 -12.84 7.93
N ARG A 183 10.08 -12.05 8.08
CA ARG A 183 10.59 -11.63 9.40
C ARG A 183 9.56 -10.83 10.18
N ASN A 184 8.79 -9.97 9.51
CA ASN A 184 7.71 -9.22 10.15
C ASN A 184 6.50 -10.08 10.50
N MET A 185 6.27 -11.22 9.81
CA MET A 185 5.23 -12.18 10.17
C MET A 185 5.46 -12.83 11.55
N PHE A 186 6.72 -13.02 11.93
CA PHE A 186 7.14 -13.64 13.19
C PHE A 186 8.09 -12.71 13.97
N PRO A 187 7.58 -11.65 14.61
CA PRO A 187 8.42 -10.71 15.34
C PRO A 187 9.10 -11.39 16.55
N PRO A 188 10.36 -11.02 16.86
CA PRO A 188 11.10 -11.61 17.99
C PRO A 188 10.50 -11.23 19.36
N ASN A 189 9.77 -10.11 19.43
CA ASN A 189 9.10 -9.64 20.64
C ASN A 189 7.76 -8.98 20.29
N LEU A 190 6.69 -9.41 20.97
CA LEU A 190 5.33 -8.92 20.71
C LEU A 190 5.13 -7.46 21.17
N VAL A 191 5.72 -7.07 22.29
CA VAL A 191 5.64 -5.70 22.81
C VAL A 191 6.42 -4.76 21.89
N GLU A 192 7.59 -5.18 21.41
CA GLU A 192 8.37 -4.40 20.44
C GLU A 192 7.62 -4.23 19.11
N ALA A 193 6.93 -5.29 18.64
CA ALA A 193 6.11 -5.25 17.44
C ALA A 193 4.99 -4.19 17.48
N CYS A 194 4.59 -3.75 18.67
CA CYS A 194 3.60 -2.69 18.87
C CYS A 194 4.09 -1.30 18.40
N PHE A 195 5.39 -1.06 18.31
CA PHE A 195 5.94 0.26 17.96
C PHE A 195 7.14 0.23 17.00
N LYS A 196 7.65 -0.95 16.67
CA LYS A 196 8.72 -1.15 15.68
C LYS A 196 8.38 -2.26 14.69
N GLN A 197 8.90 -2.10 13.47
CA GLN A 197 8.91 -3.12 12.42
C GLN A 197 10.33 -3.39 11.94
N PHE A 198 10.58 -4.60 11.45
CA PHE A 198 11.86 -4.99 10.87
C PHE A 198 11.99 -4.38 9.47
N LYS A 199 13.14 -3.79 9.17
CA LYS A 199 13.48 -3.26 7.85
C LYS A 199 14.96 -3.46 7.59
N THR A 200 15.30 -4.18 6.53
CA THR A 200 16.68 -4.31 6.08
C THR A 200 17.21 -2.94 5.67
N GLN A 201 18.34 -2.54 6.26
CA GLN A 201 19.07 -1.33 5.90
C GLN A 201 20.39 -1.73 5.23
N TYR A 202 20.76 -1.06 4.14
CA TYR A 202 22.04 -1.28 3.50
C TYR A 202 23.06 -0.33 4.11
N SER A 203 24.06 -0.90 4.76
CA SER A 203 25.24 -0.15 5.17
C SER A 203 26.39 -0.55 4.26
N THR A 204 27.10 0.43 3.73
CA THR A 204 28.35 0.19 3.03
C THR A 204 29.36 -0.34 4.05
N ARG A 205 29.77 -1.61 3.91
CA ARG A 205 30.91 -2.14 4.67
C ARG A 205 32.11 -2.23 3.72
N LEU A 206 33.18 -1.52 4.06
CA LEU A 206 34.45 -1.67 3.36
C LEU A 206 35.02 -3.06 3.72
N VAL A 207 34.98 -3.99 2.79
CA VAL A 207 35.57 -5.33 2.96
C VAL A 207 36.93 -5.32 2.28
N THR A 208 37.98 -5.23 3.10
CA THR A 208 39.36 -5.39 2.64
C THR A 208 39.61 -6.88 2.38
N ARG A 209 39.53 -7.30 1.12
CA ARG A 209 39.92 -8.67 0.75
C ARG A 209 41.38 -8.65 0.28
N THR A 210 42.26 -9.24 1.06
CA THR A 210 43.63 -9.52 0.64
C THR A 210 43.60 -10.56 -0.47
N VAL A 211 43.83 -10.16 -1.72
CA VAL A 211 44.01 -11.11 -2.84
C VAL A 211 45.50 -11.34 -3.01
N VAL A 212 45.98 -12.53 -2.65
CA VAL A 212 47.33 -12.97 -3.02
C VAL A 212 47.27 -13.45 -4.46
N ARG A 213 47.83 -12.67 -5.40
CA ARG A 213 47.94 -13.08 -6.80
C ARG A 213 49.12 -14.03 -6.95
N THR A 214 48.85 -15.33 -7.06
CA THR A 214 49.85 -16.30 -7.53
C THR A 214 49.84 -16.30 -9.05
N GLU A 215 50.86 -15.72 -9.69
CA GLU A 215 51.05 -15.86 -11.14
C GLU A 215 51.45 -17.30 -11.46
N ASN A 216 50.52 -18.08 -12.02
CA ASN A 216 50.83 -19.34 -12.68
C ASN A 216 50.95 -19.07 -14.20
N GLY A 217 52.19 -18.95 -14.68
CA GLY A 217 52.52 -18.91 -16.10
C GLY A 217 53.19 -20.22 -16.54
N SER A 218 52.50 -20.95 -17.41
CA SER A 218 52.91 -22.24 -17.98
C SER A 218 53.84 -22.10 -19.20
N GLU A 219 54.90 -22.92 -19.19
CA GLU A 219 55.51 -23.71 -20.28
C GLU A 219 56.30 -23.09 -21.47
N GLN A 220 57.48 -23.73 -21.68
CA GLN A 220 58.20 -24.08 -22.92
C GLN A 220 59.05 -23.04 -23.69
N SER A 221 60.38 -23.24 -23.66
CA SER A 221 61.22 -23.41 -24.86
C SER A 221 62.62 -23.94 -24.51
N ALA A 222 63.12 -24.82 -25.38
CA ALA A 222 64.30 -25.66 -25.23
C ALA A 222 65.66 -24.94 -25.38
N SER A 223 66.69 -25.42 -24.67
CA SER A 223 68.03 -25.76 -25.21
C SER A 223 69.02 -26.15 -24.10
N MET A 224 70.01 -26.96 -24.47
CA MET A 224 71.00 -27.74 -23.67
C MET A 224 71.98 -26.91 -22.79
N PRO A 225 72.70 -27.56 -21.84
CA PRO A 225 73.52 -26.89 -20.82
C PRO A 225 74.99 -26.68 -21.23
N PRO A 226 75.71 -25.75 -20.58
CA PRO A 226 77.08 -26.02 -20.12
C PRO A 226 77.36 -25.53 -18.67
N PRO A 227 78.53 -25.90 -18.08
CA PRO A 227 78.66 -26.12 -16.64
C PRO A 227 79.17 -24.92 -15.82
N ALA A 228 78.86 -24.97 -14.52
CA ALA A 228 79.53 -24.37 -13.37
C ALA A 228 80.43 -23.13 -13.57
N SER A 229 79.98 -21.98 -13.06
CA SER A 229 80.81 -21.09 -12.22
C SER A 229 79.98 -19.97 -11.57
N MET A 230 80.03 -19.95 -10.24
CA MET A 230 80.17 -18.81 -9.33
C MET A 230 80.01 -17.39 -9.95
N GLU A 231 79.06 -16.58 -9.47
CA GLU A 231 79.34 -15.51 -8.49
C GLU A 231 78.12 -14.65 -8.14
N ASN A 232 78.17 -14.18 -6.90
CA ASN A 232 77.23 -13.32 -6.19
C ASN A 232 76.77 -12.09 -7.00
N GLY A 233 75.46 -11.98 -7.20
CA GLY A 233 74.82 -10.76 -7.72
C GLY A 233 73.30 -10.86 -7.85
N THR A 234 72.75 -12.08 -7.83
CA THR A 234 71.33 -12.34 -8.10
C THR A 234 70.43 -12.37 -6.87
N SER A 235 70.98 -12.46 -5.65
CA SER A 235 70.18 -12.57 -4.41
C SER A 235 69.43 -11.29 -4.03
N ILE A 236 69.95 -10.12 -4.39
CA ILE A 236 69.30 -8.83 -4.13
C ILE A 236 68.13 -8.63 -5.08
N LEU A 237 68.34 -8.92 -6.37
CA LEU A 237 67.27 -8.81 -7.37
C LEU A 237 66.15 -9.79 -7.06
N GLU A 238 66.47 -11.02 -6.66
CA GLU A 238 65.48 -12.04 -6.31
C GLU A 238 64.67 -11.67 -5.04
N ASN A 239 65.29 -11.04 -4.05
CA ASN A 239 64.59 -10.54 -2.86
C ASN A 239 63.72 -9.31 -3.17
N VAL A 240 64.18 -8.43 -4.08
CA VAL A 240 63.36 -7.29 -4.55
C VAL A 240 62.20 -7.78 -5.41
N THR A 241 62.39 -8.78 -6.27
CA THR A 241 61.31 -9.41 -7.05
C THR A 241 60.33 -10.15 -6.15
N ARG A 242 60.78 -10.86 -5.11
CA ARG A 242 59.88 -11.46 -4.09
C ARG A 242 59.14 -10.39 -3.28
N ALA A 243 59.81 -9.28 -2.92
CA ALA A 243 59.18 -8.16 -2.22
C ALA A 243 58.17 -7.41 -3.10
N LEU A 244 58.42 -7.28 -4.41
CA LEU A 244 57.47 -6.75 -5.39
C LEU A 244 56.31 -7.73 -5.65
N GLY A 245 56.57 -9.04 -5.65
CA GLY A 245 55.54 -10.09 -5.74
C GLY A 245 54.62 -10.14 -4.51
N THR A 246 55.09 -9.63 -3.37
CA THR A 246 54.28 -9.38 -2.17
C THR A 246 53.70 -7.96 -2.12
N LEU A 247 53.54 -7.27 -3.25
CA LEU A 247 52.65 -6.12 -3.30
C LEU A 247 51.22 -6.61 -3.08
N GLN A 248 50.85 -6.60 -1.80
CA GLN A 248 49.50 -6.81 -1.32
C GLN A 248 48.65 -5.65 -1.83
N GLU A 249 48.12 -5.80 -3.04
CA GLU A 249 47.13 -4.88 -3.57
C GLU A 249 45.85 -5.06 -2.74
N VAL A 250 45.70 -4.19 -1.74
CA VAL A 250 44.49 -4.09 -0.92
C VAL A 250 43.39 -3.50 -1.80
N LEU A 251 42.76 -4.37 -2.59
CA LEU A 251 41.52 -4.04 -3.29
C LEU A 251 40.43 -3.94 -2.22
N THR A 252 40.16 -2.72 -1.76
CA THR A 252 38.99 -2.40 -0.94
C THR A 252 37.75 -2.58 -1.81
N PHE A 253 37.05 -3.70 -1.62
CA PHE A 253 35.74 -3.88 -2.24
C PHE A 253 34.69 -3.20 -1.36
N GLU A 254 33.96 -2.25 -1.94
CA GLU A 254 32.78 -1.67 -1.32
C GLU A 254 31.64 -2.69 -1.43
N GLU A 255 31.42 -3.49 -0.38
CA GLU A 255 30.33 -4.47 -0.35
C GLU A 255 29.15 -3.89 0.44
N THR A 256 28.05 -3.62 -0.26
CA THR A 256 26.78 -3.25 0.38
C THR A 256 26.13 -4.50 0.96
N VAL A 257 26.27 -4.70 2.27
CA VAL A 257 25.68 -5.84 2.96
C VAL A 257 24.34 -5.47 3.60
N PRO A 258 23.32 -6.36 3.58
CA PRO A 258 22.07 -6.14 4.28
C PRO A 258 22.32 -6.22 5.79
N VAL A 259 22.00 -5.14 6.52
CA VAL A 259 22.09 -5.07 7.97
C VAL A 259 20.69 -5.05 8.57
N SER A 260 20.53 -5.71 9.72
CA SER A 260 19.30 -5.67 10.50
C SER A 260 18.99 -4.23 10.94
N GLY A 261 17.96 -3.64 10.36
CA GLY A 261 17.44 -2.34 10.76
C GLY A 261 16.03 -2.46 11.35
N SER A 262 15.59 -1.37 11.98
CA SER A 262 14.22 -1.21 12.44
C SER A 262 13.65 0.11 11.94
N ALA A 263 12.37 0.12 11.62
CA ALA A 263 11.62 1.34 11.35
C ALA A 263 10.59 1.56 12.46
N ASN A 264 10.39 2.82 12.84
CA ASN A 264 9.34 3.20 13.77
C ASN A 264 7.98 2.99 13.11
N GLY A 265 7.10 2.25 13.76
CA GLY A 265 5.80 1.88 13.21
C GLY A 265 5.31 0.55 13.76
N ILE A 266 3.99 0.38 13.78
CA ILE A 266 3.36 -0.85 14.26
C ILE A 266 3.60 -1.96 13.23
N ASN A 267 4.17 -3.09 13.67
CA ASN A 267 4.22 -4.30 12.86
C ASN A 267 2.83 -4.99 12.87
N ALA A 268 1.88 -4.42 12.14
CA ALA A 268 0.51 -4.90 12.08
C ALA A 268 0.44 -6.34 11.54
N LEU A 269 1.32 -6.72 10.60
CA LEU A 269 1.37 -8.08 10.04
C LEU A 269 1.65 -9.11 11.13
N GLY A 270 2.70 -8.90 11.93
CA GLY A 270 3.06 -9.79 13.02
C GLY A 270 1.98 -9.87 14.10
N LEU A 271 1.36 -8.74 14.44
CA LEU A 271 0.23 -8.70 15.38
C LEU A 271 -0.97 -9.49 14.87
N VAL A 272 -1.33 -9.37 13.59
CA VAL A 272 -2.42 -10.13 12.98
C VAL A 272 -2.14 -11.63 13.04
N VAL A 273 -0.93 -12.06 12.65
CA VAL A 273 -0.55 -13.48 12.63
C VAL A 273 -0.57 -14.07 14.04
N PHE A 274 0.01 -13.35 15.01
CA PHE A 274 -0.03 -13.74 16.42
C PHE A 274 -1.46 -13.82 16.95
N SER A 275 -2.29 -12.79 16.73
CA SER A 275 -3.66 -12.74 17.23
C SER A 275 -4.55 -13.84 16.63
N VAL A 276 -4.34 -14.19 15.36
CA VAL A 276 -5.06 -15.32 14.73
C VAL A 276 -4.65 -16.64 15.36
N ALA A 277 -3.34 -16.91 15.48
CA ALA A 277 -2.84 -18.13 16.11
C ALA A 277 -3.31 -18.24 17.57
N PHE A 278 -3.22 -17.15 18.33
CA PHE A 278 -3.64 -17.09 19.72
C PHE A 278 -5.15 -17.30 19.88
N GLY A 279 -5.96 -16.65 19.04
CA GLY A 279 -7.41 -16.84 19.04
C GLY A 279 -7.82 -18.27 18.70
N LEU A 280 -7.15 -18.92 17.74
CA LEU A 280 -7.36 -20.34 17.43
C LEU A 280 -7.02 -21.26 18.60
N VAL A 281 -5.92 -21.00 19.32
CA VAL A 281 -5.54 -21.76 20.52
C VAL A 281 -6.60 -21.59 21.61
N ILE A 282 -7.08 -20.38 21.86
CA ILE A 282 -8.14 -20.09 22.83
C ILE A 282 -9.43 -20.83 22.47
N GLY A 283 -9.84 -20.79 21.19
CA GLY A 283 -11.01 -21.53 20.70
C GLY A 283 -10.87 -23.04 20.90
N GLY A 284 -9.66 -23.59 20.73
CA GLY A 284 -9.35 -24.99 20.99
C GLY A 284 -9.41 -25.41 22.46
N MET A 285 -9.21 -24.48 23.41
CA MET A 285 -9.15 -24.76 24.85
C MET A 285 -10.53 -24.99 25.51
N LYS A 286 -11.62 -24.98 24.75
CA LYS A 286 -13.00 -25.21 25.20
C LYS A 286 -13.33 -24.39 26.46
N HIS A 287 -13.57 -25.04 27.60
CA HIS A 287 -13.95 -24.37 28.85
C HIS A 287 -12.83 -23.52 29.45
N LYS A 288 -11.55 -23.93 29.31
CA LYS A 288 -10.41 -23.19 29.88
C LYS A 288 -10.18 -21.85 29.16
N GLY A 289 -10.50 -21.77 27.87
CA GLY A 289 -10.34 -20.55 27.06
C GLY A 289 -11.45 -19.51 27.23
N ARG A 290 -12.58 -19.87 27.87
CA ARG A 290 -13.77 -19.01 27.93
C ARG A 290 -13.50 -17.67 28.61
N VAL A 291 -12.82 -17.69 29.76
CA VAL A 291 -12.50 -16.46 30.53
C VAL A 291 -11.69 -15.48 29.68
N LEU A 292 -10.70 -15.99 28.94
CA LEU A 292 -9.84 -15.15 28.12
C LEU A 292 -10.58 -14.61 26.90
N ARG A 293 -11.43 -15.42 26.27
CA ARG A 293 -12.32 -14.99 25.19
C ARG A 293 -13.25 -13.86 25.64
N ASP A 294 -13.90 -14.02 26.79
CA ASP A 294 -14.86 -13.03 27.31
C ASP A 294 -14.17 -11.71 27.70
N PHE A 295 -12.91 -11.77 28.16
CA PHE A 295 -12.06 -10.60 28.37
C PHE A 295 -11.81 -9.84 27.07
N PHE A 296 -11.37 -10.53 26.00
CA PHE A 296 -11.10 -9.88 24.70
C PHE A 296 -12.38 -9.36 24.03
N ASP A 297 -13.51 -10.03 24.23
CA ASP A 297 -14.81 -9.56 23.75
C ASP A 297 -15.24 -8.27 24.45
N SER A 298 -15.12 -8.22 25.77
CA SER A 298 -15.39 -7.00 26.56
C SER A 298 -14.47 -5.84 26.19
N LEU A 299 -13.19 -6.14 25.96
CA LEU A 299 -12.21 -5.16 25.50
C LEU A 299 -12.58 -4.62 24.11
N ASN A 300 -12.96 -5.49 23.18
CA ASN A 300 -13.38 -5.11 21.83
C ASN A 300 -14.61 -4.19 21.86
N GLU A 301 -15.64 -4.54 22.64
CA GLU A 301 -16.84 -3.71 22.82
C GLU A 301 -16.51 -2.33 23.41
N ALA A 302 -15.63 -2.26 24.42
CA ALA A 302 -15.19 -1.00 25.00
C ALA A 302 -14.45 -0.12 23.98
N ILE A 303 -13.56 -0.71 23.16
CA ILE A 303 -12.84 0.00 22.10
C ILE A 303 -13.80 0.50 21.03
N MET A 304 -14.79 -0.30 20.62
CA MET A 304 -15.79 0.11 19.63
C MET A 304 -16.60 1.32 20.07
N ARG A 305 -16.89 1.46 21.38
CA ARG A 305 -17.51 2.68 21.93
C ARG A 305 -16.58 3.89 21.85
N LEU A 306 -15.29 3.69 22.12
CA LEU A 306 -14.28 4.74 21.99
C LEU A 306 -14.12 5.19 20.53
N VAL A 307 -14.14 4.26 19.57
CA VAL A 307 -14.20 4.55 18.13
C VAL A 307 -15.42 5.45 17.83
N GLY A 308 -16.59 5.10 18.39
CA GLY A 308 -17.80 5.92 18.25
C GLY A 308 -17.62 7.35 18.71
N ILE A 309 -16.87 7.59 19.80
CA ILE A 309 -16.60 8.95 20.31
C ILE A 309 -15.64 9.71 19.39
N ILE A 310 -14.57 9.06 18.91
CA ILE A 310 -13.55 9.72 18.07
C ILE A 310 -14.07 10.08 16.67
N ILE A 311 -15.04 9.32 16.18
CA ILE A 311 -15.62 9.53 14.84
C ILE A 311 -16.51 10.80 14.78
N TRP A 312 -17.11 11.22 15.89
CA TRP A 312 -17.98 12.40 15.97
C TRP A 312 -17.20 13.68 16.26
#